data_AF-A0A7W0WQL9-F1
#
_entry.id   AF-A0A7W0WQL9-F1
#
_cell.length_a   1.000
_cell.length_b   1.000
_cell.length_c   1.000
_cell.angle_alpha   90.00
_cell.angle_beta   90.00
_cell.angle_gamma   90.00
#
_symmetry.space_group_name_H-M   'P 1'
#
loop_
_entity.id
_entity.type
_entity.pdbx_description
1 polymer ?
#
loop_
_entity_poly.entity_id
_entity_poly.type
_entity_poly.pdbx_seq_one_letter_code
_entity_poly.pdbx_strand_id
1 'polypeptide(L)' 'MKSIVLTCLVLFASTAFADPKKDAAASYAHGQSLYLKEDYSGAAYHFKLAYDADPDPVYLFNIAQAHRLAKQCR' A
#
# COMPACT_ATOMS: atom_id res chain seq x y z
N MET A 1 45.80 20.01 28.11
CA MET A 1 46.10 18.64 27.68
C MET A 1 44.82 18.02 27.15
N LYS A 2 44.85 17.67 25.86
CA LYS A 2 43.96 16.81 25.06
C LYS A 2 42.53 16.57 25.58
N SER A 3 41.62 17.27 24.92
CA SER A 3 40.21 17.01 24.72
C SER A 3 39.86 15.54 24.45
N ILE A 4 38.55 15.27 24.47
CA ILE A 4 37.83 14.20 23.78
C ILE A 4 37.48 13.00 24.68
N VAL A 5 36.34 13.11 25.37
CA VAL A 5 35.42 11.98 25.56
C VAL A 5 33.99 12.49 25.35
N LEU A 6 33.67 12.86 24.11
CA LEU A 6 32.29 13.03 23.67
C LEU A 6 32.05 11.94 22.63
N THR A 7 31.83 10.72 23.12
CA THR A 7 31.58 9.54 22.30
C THR A 7 30.20 9.68 21.67
N CYS A 8 30.17 10.25 20.46
CA CYS A 8 28.99 10.31 19.59
C CYS A 8 28.48 8.88 19.34
N LEU A 9 27.42 8.51 20.04
CA LEU A 9 26.58 7.37 19.71
C LEU A 9 25.76 7.73 18.46
N VAL A 10 26.37 7.63 17.29
CA VAL A 10 25.68 7.86 16.02
C VAL A 10 24.78 6.65 15.77
N LEU A 11 23.51 6.81 16.10
CA LEU A 11 22.44 5.88 15.76
C LEU A 11 22.36 5.79 14.23
N PHE A 12 22.77 4.63 13.69
CA PHE A 12 22.42 4.22 12.34
C PHE A 12 20.91 4.01 12.28
N ALA A 13 20.17 5.07 12.01
CA ALA A 13 18.78 4.97 11.58
C ALA A 13 18.78 4.43 10.15
N SER A 14 18.89 3.11 10.01
CA SER A 14 18.66 2.44 8.74
C SER A 14 17.24 2.73 8.30
N THR A 15 17.06 3.60 7.32
CA THR A 15 15.79 3.81 6.65
C THR A 15 15.44 2.50 5.94
N ALA A 16 14.61 1.68 6.55
CA ALA A 16 14.03 0.52 5.90
C ALA A 16 13.09 1.03 4.79
N PHE A 17 13.61 1.11 3.57
CA PHE A 17 12.78 1.35 2.40
C PHE A 17 12.03 0.05 2.09
N ALA A 18 10.74 0.02 2.45
CA ALA A 18 9.84 -1.01 1.91
C ALA A 18 9.75 -0.83 0.40
N ASP A 19 9.81 -1.93 -0.35
CA ASP A 19 9.63 -1.92 -1.81
C ASP A 19 8.16 -1.62 -2.14
N PRO A 20 7.84 -0.42 -2.68
CA PRO A 20 6.46 -0.02 -2.92
C PRO A 20 5.72 -1.01 -3.85
N LYS A 21 6.43 -1.67 -4.76
CA LYS A 21 5.81 -2.66 -5.68
C LYS A 21 5.38 -3.93 -4.96
N LYS A 22 6.16 -4.37 -3.98
CA LYS A 22 5.80 -5.52 -3.14
C LYS A 22 4.55 -5.22 -2.31
N ASP A 23 4.46 -4.00 -1.79
CA ASP A 23 3.29 -3.53 -1.04
C ASP A 23 2.05 -3.40 -1.94
N ALA A 24 2.23 -2.99 -3.20
CA ALA A 24 1.17 -2.96 -4.20
C ALA A 24 0.61 -4.36 -4.51
N ALA A 25 1.48 -5.33 -4.77
CA ALA A 25 1.07 -6.71 -5.09
C ALA A 25 0.31 -7.36 -3.92
N ALA A 26 0.77 -7.16 -2.67
CA ALA A 26 0.09 -7.64 -1.48
C ALA A 26 -1.29 -6.99 -1.30
N SER A 27 -1.38 -5.68 -1.50
CA SER A 27 -2.65 -4.94 -1.44
C SER A 27 -3.63 -5.40 -2.52
N TYR A 28 -3.14 -5.61 -3.75
CA TYR A 28 -3.96 -6.11 -4.85
C TYR A 28 -4.50 -7.52 -4.57
N ALA A 29 -3.67 -8.44 -4.08
CA ALA A 29 -4.10 -9.79 -3.70
C ALA A 29 -5.14 -9.77 -2.56
N HIS A 30 -4.97 -8.88 -1.59
CA HIS A 30 -5.96 -8.69 -0.53
C HIS A 30 -7.29 -8.18 -1.09
N GLY A 31 -7.25 -7.16 -1.97
CA GLY A 31 -8.44 -6.64 -2.63
C GLY A 31 -9.19 -7.71 -3.45
N GLN A 32 -8.46 -8.58 -4.16
CA GLN A 32 -9.07 -9.73 -4.86
C GLN A 32 -9.76 -10.68 -3.89
N SER A 33 -9.16 -10.98 -2.74
CA SER A 33 -9.79 -11.83 -1.71
C SER A 33 -11.10 -11.24 -1.19
N LEU A 34 -11.15 -9.94 -0.94
CA LEU A 34 -12.37 -9.24 -0.49
C LEU A 34 -13.43 -9.19 -1.60
N TYR A 35 -13.01 -8.95 -2.83
CA TYR A 35 -13.89 -8.95 -3.99
C TYR A 35 -14.60 -10.31 -4.17
N LEU A 36 -13.86 -11.41 -4.00
CA LEU A 36 -14.42 -12.77 -4.03
C LEU A 36 -15.40 -13.06 -2.87
N LYS A 37 -15.28 -12.34 -1.76
CA LYS A 37 -16.19 -12.41 -0.60
C LYS A 37 -17.36 -11.42 -0.70
N GLU A 38 -17.50 -10.75 -1.84
CA GLU A 38 -18.50 -9.70 -2.09
C GLU A 38 -18.35 -8.47 -1.18
N ASP A 39 -17.25 -8.34 -0.45
CA ASP A 39 -16.88 -7.10 0.23
C ASP A 39 -16.26 -6.12 -0.78
N TYR A 40 -17.13 -5.54 -1.60
CA TYR A 40 -16.71 -4.64 -2.67
C TYR A 40 -16.15 -3.31 -2.14
N SER A 41 -16.58 -2.86 -0.96
CA SER A 41 -16.05 -1.63 -0.35
C SER A 41 -14.61 -1.83 0.13
N GLY A 42 -14.36 -2.95 0.83
CA GLY A 42 -13.00 -3.33 1.23
C GLY A 42 -12.10 -3.62 0.03
N ALA A 43 -12.64 -4.28 -1.01
CA ALA A 43 -11.92 -4.51 -2.25
C ALA A 43 -11.46 -3.20 -2.91
N ALA A 44 -12.36 -2.23 -3.06
CA ALA A 44 -12.03 -0.92 -3.63
C ALA A 44 -10.93 -0.20 -2.84
N TYR A 45 -11.00 -0.25 -1.50
CA TYR A 45 -9.97 0.31 -0.62
C TYR A 45 -8.59 -0.31 -0.88
N HIS A 46 -8.50 -1.64 -0.90
CA HIS A 46 -7.23 -2.34 -1.12
C HIS A 46 -6.69 -2.21 -2.54
N PHE A 47 -7.56 -2.14 -3.56
CA PHE A 47 -7.13 -1.82 -4.92
C PHE A 47 -6.59 -0.40 -5.03
N LYS A 48 -7.18 0.57 -4.30
CA LYS A 48 -6.64 1.93 -4.23
C LYS A 48 -5.26 1.97 -3.56
N LEU A 49 -5.06 1.22 -2.47
CA LEU A 49 -3.72 1.10 -1.87
C LEU A 49 -2.69 0.55 -2.85
N ALA A 50 -3.07 -0.44 -3.67
CA ALA A 50 -2.19 -0.95 -4.72
C ALA A 50 -1.84 0.13 -5.75
N TYR A 51 -2.83 0.91 -6.19
CA TYR A 51 -2.62 2.02 -7.14
C TYR A 51 -1.76 3.16 -6.57
N ASP A 52 -1.98 3.53 -5.31
CA ASP A 52 -1.19 4.58 -4.65
C ASP A 52 0.29 4.16 -4.50
N ALA A 53 0.57 2.85 -4.38
CA ALA A 53 1.91 2.30 -4.26
C ALA A 53 2.59 2.03 -5.62
N ASP A 54 1.83 1.56 -6.61
CA ASP A 54 2.26 1.34 -8.00
C ASP A 54 1.12 1.75 -8.96
N PRO A 55 1.22 2.89 -9.67
CA PRO A 55 0.12 3.43 -10.49
C PRO A 55 -0.23 2.64 -11.77
N ASP A 56 -0.37 1.32 -11.70
CA ASP A 56 -0.79 0.47 -12.81
C ASP A 56 -2.29 0.69 -13.13
N PRO A 57 -2.67 1.00 -14.39
CA PRO A 57 -4.06 1.14 -14.81
C PRO A 57 -4.95 -0.07 -14.54
N VAL A 58 -4.39 -1.28 -14.41
CA VAL A 58 -5.16 -2.49 -14.06
C VAL A 58 -5.90 -2.33 -12.74
N TYR A 59 -5.33 -1.58 -11.79
CA TYR A 59 -5.97 -1.31 -10.50
C TYR A 59 -7.18 -0.40 -10.66
N LEU A 60 -7.13 0.58 -11.57
CA LEU A 60 -8.25 1.51 -11.84
C LEU A 60 -9.51 0.78 -12.33
N PHE A 61 -9.36 -0.22 -13.20
CA PHE A 61 -10.49 -1.04 -13.64
C PHE A 61 -11.14 -1.78 -12.45
N ASN A 62 -10.33 -2.39 -11.59
CA ASN A 62 -10.81 -3.13 -10.42
C ASN A 62 -11.47 -2.21 -9.38
N ILE A 63 -10.92 -1.01 -9.15
CA ILE A 63 -11.51 0.03 -8.29
C ILE A 63 -12.91 0.42 -8.81
N ALA A 64 -13.01 0.75 -10.10
CA ALA A 64 -14.29 1.15 -10.71
C ALA A 64 -15.34 0.04 -10.63
N GLN A 65 -14.95 -1.20 -10.94
CA GLN A 65 -15.84 -2.35 -10.87
C GLN A 65 -16.32 -2.62 -9.43
N ALA A 66 -15.43 -2.50 -8.45
CA ALA A 66 -15.77 -2.66 -7.04
C ALA A 66 -16.77 -1.58 -6.57
N HIS A 67 -16.56 -0.30 -6.91
CA HIS A 67 -17.52 0.77 -6.60
C HIS A 67 -18.90 0.54 -7.24
N ARG A 68 -18.94 0.05 -8.49
CA ARG A 68 -20.19 -0.31 -9.17
C ARG A 68 -20.96 -1.39 -8.41
N LEU A 69 -20.28 -2.44 -7.96
CA LEU A 69 -20.90 -3.55 -7.23
C LEU A 69 -21.29 -3.18 -5.79
N ALA A 70 -20.54 -2.28 -5.16
CA ALA A 70 -20.88 -1.71 -3.85
C ALA A 70 -22.11 -0.79 -3.88
N LYS A 71 -22.73 -0.55 -5.05
CA LYS A 71 -23.81 0.44 -5.25
C LYS A 71 -23.40 1.86 -4.81
N GLN A 72 -22.10 2.16 -4.91
CA GLN A 72 -21.54 3.47 -4.58
C GLN A 72 -21.50 4.41 -5.80
N CYS A 73 -21.90 3.93 -6.98
CA CYS A 73 -22.15 4.80 -8.13
C CYS A 73 -23.47 5.58 -7.90
N ARG A 74 -23.35 6.90 -7.72
CA ARG A 74 -24.45 7.86 -7.83
C ARG A 74 -24.37 8.59 -9.16
#